data_AF-A0A1H6EQG2-F1
#
_entry.id   AF-A0A1H6EQG2-F1
#
_cell.length_a   1.000
_cell.length_b   1.000
_cell.length_c   1.000
_cell.angle_alpha   90.00
_cell.angle_beta   90.00
_cell.angle_gamma   90.00
#
_symmetry.space_group_name_H-M   'P 1'
#
loop_
_entity.id
_entity.type
_entity.pdbx_description
1 polymer ?
#
loop_
_entity_poly.entity_id
_entity_poly.type
_entity_poly.pdbx_seq_one_letter_code
_entity_poly.pdbx_strand_id
1 'polypeptide(L)'
;MESLEQRIARLEKQVAYLQRHLGIDPAVIDSIPNGSALPPQFYQELRNGKTIMAIKIYRKATGASLLEAKNAVEAMERQLGT
;
A
#
# COMPACT_ATOMS: atom_id res chain seq x y z
N MET A 1 -27.60 12.43 13.84
CA MET A 1 -26.43 11.62 13.45
C MET A 1 -26.38 11.63 11.95
N GLU A 2 -25.28 12.08 11.35
CA GLU A 2 -25.08 12.01 9.90
C GLU A 2 -25.14 10.54 9.48
N SER A 3 -25.97 10.19 8.50
CA SER A 3 -26.06 8.80 8.02
C SER A 3 -24.75 8.41 7.35
N LEU A 4 -24.34 7.14 7.47
CA LEU A 4 -23.18 6.61 6.78
C LEU A 4 -23.24 6.89 5.27
N GLU A 5 -24.44 6.82 4.69
CA GLU A 5 -24.70 7.12 3.28
C GLU A 5 -24.41 8.58 2.93
N GLN A 6 -24.77 9.52 3.81
CA GLN A 6 -24.49 10.95 3.61
C GLN A 6 -22.99 11.21 3.65
N ARG A 7 -22.28 10.55 4.57
CA ARG A 7 -20.84 10.67 4.70
C ARG A 7 -20.10 10.06 3.49
N ILE A 8 -20.57 8.93 2.98
CA ILE A 8 -20.03 8.30 1.76
C ILE A 8 -20.25 9.22 0.56
N ALA A 9 -21.47 9.71 0.33
CA ALA A 9 -21.77 10.58 -0.80
C ALA A 9 -20.95 11.90 -0.78
N ARG A 10 -20.67 12.43 0.41
CA ARG A 10 -19.78 13.60 0.57
C ARG A 10 -18.34 13.26 0.19
N LEU A 11 -17.84 12.12 0.67
CA LEU A 11 -16.47 11.68 0.37
C LEU A 11 -16.28 11.41 -1.12
N GLU A 12 -17.23 10.76 -1.78
CA GLU A 12 -17.19 10.51 -3.22
C GLU A 12 -17.08 11.81 -4.02
N LYS A 13 -17.88 12.83 -3.67
CA LYS A 13 -17.80 14.16 -4.30
C LYS A 13 -16.44 14.82 -4.07
N GLN A 14 -15.88 14.71 -2.87
CA GLN A 14 -14.55 15.27 -2.56
C GLN A 14 -13.44 14.57 -3.35
N VAL A 15 -13.49 13.24 -3.45
CA VAL A 15 -12.52 12.44 -4.20
C VAL A 15 -12.59 12.77 -5.70
N ALA A 16 -13.79 12.85 -6.27
CA ALA A 16 -13.97 13.20 -7.69
C ALA A 16 -13.44 14.61 -7.99
N TYR A 17 -13.64 15.57 -7.08
CA TYR A 17 -13.08 16.91 -7.22
C TYR A 17 -11.55 16.90 -7.23
N LEU A 18 -10.92 16.18 -6.30
CA LEU A 18 -9.46 16.08 -6.20
C LEU A 18 -8.86 15.37 -7.42
N GLN A 19 -9.46 14.27 -7.88
CA GLN A 19 -9.01 13.54 -9.07
C GLN A 19 -8.98 14.45 -10.30
N ARG A 20 -10.08 15.19 -10.54
CA ARG A 20 -10.15 16.15 -11.65
C ARG A 20 -9.14 17.29 -11.50
N HIS A 21 -8.99 17.83 -10.30
CA HIS A 21 -8.08 18.94 -10.04
C HIS A 21 -6.60 18.54 -10.25
N LEU A 22 -6.24 17.31 -9.89
CA LEU A 22 -4.90 16.76 -10.03
C LEU A 22 -4.63 16.12 -11.39
N GLY A 23 -5.64 16.03 -12.28
CA GLY A 23 -5.51 15.39 -13.58
C GLY A 23 -5.27 13.88 -13.50
N ILE A 24 -5.72 13.24 -12.42
CA ILE A 24 -5.58 11.80 -12.21
C ILE A 24 -6.76 11.11 -12.89
N ASP A 25 -6.48 10.30 -13.90
CA ASP A 25 -7.48 9.46 -14.53
C ASP A 25 -7.90 8.34 -13.54
N PRO A 26 -9.20 8.19 -13.23
CA PRO A 26 -9.69 7.12 -12.37
C PRO A 26 -9.25 5.71 -12.83
N ALA A 27 -9.12 5.51 -14.15
CA ALA A 27 -8.65 4.23 -14.70
C ALA A 27 -7.21 3.91 -14.28
N VAL A 28 -6.40 4.95 -13.99
CA VAL A 28 -5.05 4.76 -13.45
C VAL A 28 -5.12 4.19 -12.04
N ILE A 29 -6.11 4.56 -11.22
CA ILE A 29 -6.29 4.04 -9.86
C ILE A 29 -6.59 2.54 -9.88
N ASP A 30 -7.42 2.08 -10.81
CA ASP A 30 -7.73 0.65 -10.97
C ASP A 30 -6.51 -0.15 -11.46
N SER A 31 -5.61 0.49 -12.22
CA SER A 31 -4.35 -0.09 -12.67
C SER A 31 -3.20 0.02 -11.66
N ILE A 32 -3.31 0.90 -10.66
CA ILE A 32 -2.38 0.96 -9.54
C ILE A 32 -2.72 -0.24 -8.65
N PRO A 33 -1.86 -1.26 -8.55
CA PRO A 33 -2.11 -2.39 -7.66
C PRO A 33 -2.31 -1.86 -6.22
N ASN A 34 -3.57 -1.87 -5.77
CA ASN A 34 -4.09 -1.41 -4.48
C ASN A 34 -3.02 -1.02 -3.45
N GLY A 35 -2.50 0.22 -3.49
CA GLY A 35 -1.76 0.92 -2.42
C GLY A 35 -0.65 0.17 -1.66
N SER A 36 -0.31 -1.03 -2.10
CA SER A 36 0.53 -2.00 -1.43
C SER A 36 0.87 -3.03 -2.50
N ALA A 37 2.04 -2.85 -3.11
CA ALA A 37 2.62 -3.83 -4.04
C ALA A 37 2.85 -5.21 -3.37
N LEU A 38 2.57 -5.33 -2.06
CA LEU A 38 2.83 -6.48 -1.21
C LEU A 38 1.61 -6.79 -0.33
N PRO A 39 1.38 -8.07 0.02
CA PRO A 39 0.25 -8.48 0.86
C PRO A 39 0.18 -7.71 2.19
N PRO A 40 -1.01 -7.45 2.76
CA PRO A 40 -1.13 -6.74 4.06
C PRO A 40 -0.32 -7.35 5.20
N GLN A 41 -0.14 -8.67 5.17
CA GLN A 41 0.68 -9.44 6.11
C GLN A 41 2.14 -8.99 6.11
N PHE A 42 2.68 -8.55 4.96
CA PHE A 42 4.03 -8.00 4.86
C PHE A 42 4.23 -6.83 5.82
N TYR A 43 3.33 -5.85 5.79
CA TYR A 43 3.42 -4.64 6.60
C TYR A 43 3.15 -4.90 8.09
N GLN A 44 2.43 -5.97 8.42
CA GLN A 44 2.27 -6.41 9.81
C GLN A 44 3.59 -6.99 10.33
N GLU A 45 4.20 -7.90 9.57
CA GLU A 45 5.46 -8.54 9.96
C GLU A 45 6.62 -7.53 9.99
N LEU A 46 6.65 -6.59 9.05
CA LEU A 46 7.63 -5.50 9.03
C LEU A 46 7.52 -4.62 10.28
N ARG A 47 6.31 -4.19 10.67
CA ARG A 47 6.07 -3.40 11.90
C ARG A 47 6.38 -4.17 13.18
N ASN A 48 6.21 -5.49 13.16
CA ASN A 48 6.51 -6.36 14.29
C ASN A 48 8.01 -6.71 14.41
N GLY A 49 8.89 -6.16 13.56
CA GLY A 49 10.32 -6.49 13.54
C GLY A 49 10.63 -7.92 13.10
N LYS A 50 9.68 -8.60 12.44
CA LYS A 50 9.83 -9.98 11.97
C LYS A 50 10.39 -10.01 10.55
N THR A 51 11.60 -9.47 10.38
CA THR A 51 12.24 -9.23 9.06
C THR A 51 12.32 -10.50 8.19
N ILE A 52 12.61 -11.67 8.78
CA ILE A 52 12.67 -12.93 8.03
C ILE A 52 11.32 -13.30 7.42
N MET A 53 10.22 -13.09 8.15
CA MET A 53 8.88 -13.39 7.65
C MET A 53 8.45 -12.37 6.58
N ALA A 54 8.78 -11.09 6.77
CA ALA A 54 8.59 -10.05 5.77
C ALA A 54 9.34 -10.38 4.46
N ILE A 55 10.60 -10.81 4.53
CA ILE A 55 11.39 -11.25 3.36
C ILE A 55 10.72 -12.44 2.67
N LYS A 56 10.22 -13.43 3.43
CA LYS A 56 9.52 -14.59 2.86
C LYS A 56 8.26 -14.18 2.10
N ILE A 57 7.47 -13.26 2.66
CA ILE A 57 6.26 -12.74 2.01
C ILE A 57 6.62 -11.94 0.77
N TYR A 58 7.64 -11.08 0.85
CA TYR A 58 8.14 -10.29 -0.26
C TYR A 58 8.52 -11.18 -1.45
N ARG A 59 9.34 -12.20 -1.22
CA ARG A 59 9.76 -13.14 -2.28
C ARG A 59 8.60 -13.88 -2.93
N LYS A 60 7.61 -14.29 -2.14
CA LYS A 60 6.42 -14.96 -2.67
C LYS A 60 5.57 -14.03 -3.53
N ALA A 61 5.50 -12.76 -3.19
CA ALA A 61 4.71 -11.76 -3.91
C ALA A 61 5.41 -11.29 -5.19
N THR A 62 6.74 -11.14 -5.18
CA THR A 62 7.49 -10.50 -6.28
C THR A 62 8.32 -11.45 -7.12
N GLY A 63 8.57 -12.68 -6.65
CA GLY A 63 9.50 -13.61 -7.28
C GLY A 63 10.98 -13.25 -7.12
N ALA A 64 11.30 -12.21 -6.32
CA ALA A 64 12.66 -11.73 -6.16
C ALA A 64 13.62 -12.77 -5.57
N SER A 65 14.91 -12.62 -5.91
CA SER A 65 15.98 -13.40 -5.29
C SER A 65 16.08 -13.10 -3.79
N LEU A 66 16.76 -13.97 -3.03
CA LEU A 66 16.91 -13.78 -1.59
C LEU A 66 17.64 -12.48 -1.24
N LEU A 67 18.66 -12.14 -2.02
CA LEU A 67 19.45 -10.92 -1.84
C LEU A 67 18.61 -9.67 -2.11
N GLU A 68 17.89 -9.64 -3.24
CA GLU A 68 17.03 -8.51 -3.61
C GLU A 68 15.91 -8.30 -2.58
N ALA A 69 15.27 -9.39 -2.16
CA ALA A 69 14.21 -9.30 -1.16
C ALA A 69 14.73 -8.81 0.20
N LYS A 70 15.89 -9.30 0.64
CA LYS A 70 16.53 -8.81 1.87
C LYS A 70 16.79 -7.30 1.78
N ASN A 71 17.46 -6.86 0.70
CA ASN A 71 17.82 -5.46 0.51
C ASN A 71 16.58 -4.55 0.45
N ALA A 72 15.53 -4.97 -0.24
CA ALA A 72 14.28 -4.22 -0.33
C ALA A 72 13.59 -4.10 1.03
N VAL A 73 13.47 -5.21 1.76
CA VAL A 73 12.81 -5.21 3.08
C VAL A 73 13.59 -4.38 4.09
N GLU A 74 14.92 -4.48 4.14
CA GLU A 74 15.76 -3.67 5.03
C GLU A 74 15.71 -2.17 4.68
N ALA A 75 15.54 -1.82 3.41
CA ALA A 75 15.34 -0.42 3.01
C ALA A 75 13.98 0.11 3.48
N MET A 76 12.92 -0.70 3.35
CA MET A 76 11.58 -0.36 3.84
C MET A 76 11.54 -0.26 5.37
N GLU A 77 12.24 -1.14 6.08
CA GLU A 77 12.36 -1.12 7.55
C GLU A 77 13.03 0.18 8.03
N ARG A 78 14.11 0.60 7.36
CA ARG A 78 14.79 1.87 7.65
C ARG A 78 13.91 3.11 7.43
N GLN A 79 13.01 3.07 6.45
CA GLN A 79 12.07 4.16 6.19
C GLN A 79 10.92 4.22 7.22
N LEU A 80 10.54 3.10 7.83
CA LEU A 80 9.53 3.08 8.90
C LEU A 80 10.09 3.47 10.29
N GLY A 81 11.41 3.38 10.47
CA GLY A 81 12.10 3.68 11.73
C GLY A 81 12.46 5.16 11.95
N THR A 82 12.02 6.07 11.08
CA THR A 82 12.15 7.53 11.22
C THR A 82 10.84 8.17 11.63
#